data_AF-A0A165CAP1-F1
#
_entry.id   AF-A0A165CAP1-F1
#
_cell.length_a   1.000
_cell.length_b   1.000
_cell.length_c   1.000
_cell.angle_alpha   90.00
_cell.angle_beta   90.00
_cell.angle_gamma   90.00
#
_symmetry.space_group_name_H-M   'P 1'
#
loop_
_entity.id
_entity.type
_entity.pdbx_description
1 polymer ?
#
loop_
_entity_poly.entity_id
_entity_poly.type
_entity_poly.pdbx_seq_one_letter_code
_entity_poly.pdbx_strand_id
1 'polypeptide(L)'
;MQAQNAIATLIVRGLVDSTTPHIAAHLERINLPEGLVDLYPLLAKRKADPDVYQPRTFRPEGPPTRPPSSLPAPGSLALNLELGEYIGSGRSGIVFAVDTTGTHGGLPPLVLKIARQERCQSVAREAWFYEELECLQGVVLPRCYGCFRLNLQDGQTVPAWSAHELDDSDAGDDLVDVPAEYHGYSANALDILDQHPHPLLTELGTARDCLVVLLLERLAPAPTEWIPERSFWLTENA
;
A
#
# COMPACT_ATOMS: atom_id res chain seq x y z
N MET A 1 -0.86 -2.19 23.58
CA MET A 1 -0.87 -0.77 23.15
C MET A 1 -1.06 -0.77 21.64
N GLN A 2 -2.14 -0.18 21.12
CA GLN A 2 -2.29 -0.02 19.67
C GLN A 2 -1.35 1.12 19.24
N ALA A 3 -0.18 0.77 18.71
CA ALA A 3 0.77 1.73 18.14
C ALA A 3 0.36 2.19 16.73
N GLN A 4 -0.69 1.60 16.16
CA GLN A 4 -1.31 2.06 14.94
C GLN A 4 -1.74 3.53 15.12
N ASN A 5 -1.44 4.35 14.11
CA ASN A 5 -1.58 5.82 14.11
C ASN A 5 -0.54 6.62 14.93
N ALA A 6 0.29 5.99 15.77
CA ALA A 6 1.28 6.74 16.58
C ALA A 6 2.52 7.20 15.79
N ILE A 7 2.86 6.50 14.69
CA ILE A 7 4.12 6.68 13.94
C ILE A 7 4.00 7.86 12.97
N ALA A 8 4.68 8.97 13.19
CA ALA A 8 4.67 10.08 12.21
C ALA A 8 5.73 9.89 11.12
N THR A 9 6.87 9.29 11.47
CA THR A 9 8.05 9.28 10.61
C THR A 9 8.70 7.90 10.63
N LEU A 10 9.18 7.45 9.47
CA LEU A 10 10.06 6.28 9.34
C LEU A 10 11.49 6.73 9.04
N ILE A 11 12.46 6.08 9.69
CA ILE A 11 13.89 6.25 9.44
C ILE A 11 14.41 4.89 9.00
N VAL A 12 14.60 4.68 7.69
CA VAL A 12 14.88 3.36 7.12
C VAL A 12 16.28 3.30 6.54
N ARG A 13 17.13 2.42 7.08
CA ARG A 13 18.45 2.13 6.52
C ARG A 13 18.35 1.08 5.41
N GLY A 14 19.13 1.23 4.36
CA GLY A 14 19.15 0.31 3.20
C GLY A 14 18.01 0.51 2.20
N LEU A 15 17.14 1.50 2.40
CA LEU A 15 16.04 1.80 1.47
C LEU A 15 16.50 2.59 0.24
N VAL A 16 17.47 3.48 0.43
CA VAL A 16 17.97 4.40 -0.60
C VAL A 16 19.48 4.30 -0.66
N ASP A 17 20.01 4.21 -1.88
CA ASP A 17 21.44 4.33 -2.15
C ASP A 17 21.79 5.78 -2.54
N SER A 18 22.98 6.20 -2.15
CA SER A 18 23.53 7.52 -2.45
C SER A 18 25.05 7.43 -2.49
N THR A 19 25.71 8.47 -3.00
CA THR A 19 27.17 8.64 -2.92
C THR A 19 27.67 8.69 -1.47
N THR A 20 26.79 9.02 -0.52
CA THR A 20 27.06 8.93 0.91
C THR A 20 26.71 7.52 1.42
N PRO A 21 27.68 6.74 1.94
CA PRO A 21 27.41 5.40 2.44
C PRO A 21 26.49 5.42 3.67
N HIS A 22 25.60 4.43 3.76
CA HIS A 22 24.70 4.20 4.90
C HIS A 22 23.70 5.34 5.21
N ILE A 23 23.22 6.04 4.18
CA ILE A 23 22.16 7.04 4.37
C ILE A 23 20.87 6.38 4.89
N ALA A 24 20.28 6.98 5.92
CA ALA A 24 18.94 6.60 6.38
C ALA A 24 17.91 7.44 5.63
N ALA A 25 16.91 6.78 5.05
CA ALA A 25 15.79 7.43 4.40
C ALA A 25 14.79 7.92 5.45
N HIS A 26 14.48 9.22 5.46
CA HIS A 26 13.48 9.82 6.34
C HIS A 26 12.17 9.98 5.57
N LEU A 27 11.14 9.22 5.95
CA LEU A 27 9.84 9.24 5.27
C LEU A 27 8.77 9.78 6.22
N GLU A 28 7.95 10.69 5.71
CA GLU A 28 6.87 11.32 6.48
C GLU A 28 5.52 10.68 6.14
N ARG A 29 4.66 10.54 7.14
CA ARG A 29 3.31 10.00 6.96
C ARG A 29 2.50 10.87 6.00
N ILE A 30 1.85 10.23 5.04
CA ILE A 30 0.85 10.87 4.18
C ILE A 30 -0.48 10.89 4.93
N ASN A 31 -1.14 12.05 5.01
CA ASN A 31 -2.52 12.14 5.45
C ASN A 31 -3.43 11.86 4.25
N LEU A 32 -4.11 10.70 4.23
CA LEU A 32 -4.94 10.29 3.12
C LEU A 32 -6.36 10.89 3.30
N PRO A 33 -6.87 11.67 2.35
CA PRO A 33 -8.20 12.26 2.47
C PRO A 33 -9.28 11.17 2.35
N GLU A 34 -10.39 11.34 3.08
CA GLU A 34 -11.54 10.41 2.99
C GLU A 34 -12.05 10.27 1.54
N GLY A 35 -12.05 11.36 0.77
CA GLY A 35 -12.44 11.37 -0.65
C GLY A 35 -11.34 10.98 -1.64
N LEU A 36 -10.25 10.33 -1.21
CA LEU A 36 -9.14 9.96 -2.11
C LEU A 36 -9.59 8.99 -3.21
N VAL A 37 -10.48 8.05 -2.87
CA VAL A 37 -10.97 6.99 -3.76
C VAL A 37 -12.46 7.16 -3.98
N ASP A 38 -12.88 7.09 -5.24
CA ASP A 38 -14.30 7.11 -5.59
C ASP A 38 -14.86 5.69 -5.62
N LEU A 39 -15.56 5.31 -4.54
CA LEU A 39 -16.15 3.97 -4.40
C LEU A 39 -17.38 3.75 -5.28
N TYR A 40 -17.97 4.82 -5.81
CA TYR A 40 -19.20 4.73 -6.57
C TYR A 40 -18.92 4.79 -8.09
N PRO A 41 -19.52 3.92 -8.91
CA PRO A 41 -19.27 3.93 -10.35
C PRO A 41 -19.59 5.30 -10.94
N LEU A 42 -18.66 5.84 -11.75
CA LEU A 42 -18.82 7.15 -12.39
C LEU A 42 -20.12 7.25 -13.20
N LEU A 43 -20.51 6.16 -13.88
CA LEU A 43 -21.76 6.09 -14.65
C LEU A 43 -23.03 6.16 -13.77
N ALA A 44 -22.96 5.69 -12.53
CA ALA A 44 -24.09 5.75 -11.60
C ALA A 44 -24.37 7.19 -11.10
N LYS A 45 -23.37 8.09 -11.15
CA LYS A 45 -23.51 9.50 -10.78
C LYS A 45 -24.33 10.33 -11.76
N ARG A 46 -24.56 9.87 -13.01
CA ARG A 46 -25.15 10.68 -14.08
C ARG A 46 -26.65 10.49 -14.35
N LYS A 47 -27.36 9.71 -13.53
CA LYS A 47 -28.71 9.17 -13.78
C LYS A 47 -28.68 7.87 -14.60
N ALA A 48 -29.42 6.90 -14.06
CA ALA A 48 -29.77 5.63 -14.65
C ALA A 48 -30.03 5.70 -16.15
N ASP A 49 -29.17 5.03 -16.94
CA ASP A 49 -29.72 4.20 -18.01
C ASP A 49 -30.26 2.94 -17.33
N PRO A 50 -31.59 2.78 -17.19
CA PRO A 50 -32.18 1.65 -16.48
C PRO A 50 -31.82 0.29 -17.07
N ASP A 51 -31.41 0.24 -18.35
CA ASP A 51 -31.08 -1.00 -19.06
C ASP A 51 -29.59 -1.39 -18.88
N VAL A 52 -28.71 -0.43 -18.57
CA VAL A 52 -27.30 -0.67 -18.20
C VAL A 52 -27.13 -0.78 -16.67
N TYR A 53 -28.04 -0.17 -15.91
CA TYR A 53 -28.01 -0.06 -14.47
C TYR A 53 -28.73 -1.23 -13.79
N GLN A 54 -28.01 -2.30 -13.45
CA GLN A 54 -28.58 -3.34 -12.60
C GLN A 54 -28.51 -2.92 -11.12
N PRO A 55 -29.64 -2.69 -10.42
CA PRO A 55 -29.65 -2.26 -9.01
C PRO A 55 -29.05 -3.25 -8.02
N ARG A 56 -28.53 -4.40 -8.49
CA ARG A 56 -28.02 -5.50 -7.66
C ARG A 56 -26.53 -5.38 -7.32
N THR A 57 -25.76 -4.56 -8.04
CA THR A 57 -24.30 -4.45 -7.85
C THR A 57 -23.86 -3.28 -6.97
N PHE A 58 -24.69 -2.24 -6.84
CA PHE A 58 -24.36 -1.04 -6.05
C PHE A 58 -25.57 -0.57 -5.26
N ARG A 59 -25.32 0.09 -4.12
CA ARG A 59 -26.38 0.67 -3.29
C ARG A 59 -26.93 1.92 -3.98
N PRO A 60 -28.26 2.06 -4.16
CA PRO A 60 -28.85 3.28 -4.74
C PRO A 60 -28.47 4.56 -3.98
N GLU A 61 -28.32 4.46 -2.65
CA GLU A 61 -27.97 5.58 -1.76
C GLU A 61 -26.47 5.87 -1.68
N GLY A 62 -25.65 5.21 -2.50
CA GLY A 62 -24.19 5.31 -2.42
C GLY A 62 -23.55 4.41 -1.36
N PRO A 63 -22.21 4.46 -1.23
CA PRO A 63 -21.51 3.77 -0.16
C PRO A 63 -21.98 4.32 1.21
N PRO A 64 -22.05 3.49 2.25
CA PRO A 64 -22.29 3.98 3.60
C PRO A 64 -21.17 4.95 4.00
N THR A 65 -21.49 5.94 4.82
CA THR A 65 -20.48 6.85 5.37
C THR A 65 -19.44 6.08 6.18
N ARG A 66 -18.16 6.42 5.98
CA ARG A 66 -17.05 5.86 6.77
C ARG A 66 -17.30 6.11 8.26
N PRO A 67 -17.32 5.08 9.12
CA PRO A 67 -17.40 5.30 10.56
C PRO A 67 -16.13 5.99 11.06
N PRO A 68 -16.20 6.81 12.14
CA PRO A 68 -15.00 7.38 12.75
C PRO A 68 -14.00 6.29 13.15
N SER A 69 -12.72 6.56 12.95
CA SER A 69 -11.64 5.67 13.38
C SER A 69 -11.71 5.40 14.89
N SER A 70 -11.48 4.15 15.27
CA SER A 70 -11.34 3.72 16.66
C SER A 70 -9.90 3.80 17.17
N LEU A 71 -8.95 4.09 16.27
CA LEU A 71 -7.54 4.25 16.62
C LEU A 71 -7.32 5.52 17.45
N PRO A 72 -6.26 5.55 18.29
CA PRO A 72 -5.82 6.78 18.93
C PRO A 72 -5.55 7.88 17.90
N ALA A 73 -5.61 9.14 18.32
CA ALA A 73 -5.22 10.26 17.47
C ALA A 73 -3.78 10.11 16.94
N PRO A 74 -3.46 10.68 15.76
CA PRO A 74 -2.12 10.61 15.20
C PRO A 74 -1.06 11.05 16.21
N GLY A 75 -0.03 10.22 16.37
CA GLY A 75 1.10 10.49 17.26
C GLY A 75 2.29 11.15 16.54
N SER A 76 3.41 11.25 17.25
CA SER A 76 4.65 11.85 16.76
C SER A 76 5.86 10.90 16.85
N LEU A 77 5.62 9.59 16.89
CA LEU A 77 6.68 8.60 17.05
C LEU A 77 7.50 8.49 15.75
N ALA A 78 8.83 8.55 15.87
CA ALA A 78 9.75 8.20 14.80
C ALA A 78 10.22 6.75 14.98
N LEU A 79 10.02 5.91 13.95
CA LEU A 79 10.39 4.49 13.99
C LEU A 79 11.65 4.25 13.16
N ASN A 80 12.69 3.70 13.81
CA ASN A 80 13.94 3.32 13.15
C ASN A 80 13.86 1.88 12.66
N LEU A 81 14.12 1.69 11.36
CA LEU A 81 14.02 0.42 10.66
C LEU A 81 15.29 0.14 9.87
N GLU A 82 15.62 -1.14 9.75
CA GLU A 82 16.62 -1.64 8.82
C GLU A 82 15.92 -2.54 7.80
N LEU A 83 16.14 -2.26 6.51
CA LEU A 83 15.56 -3.04 5.43
C LEU A 83 16.20 -4.43 5.42
N GLY A 84 15.36 -5.46 5.56
CA GLY A 84 15.80 -6.85 5.67
C GLY A 84 15.65 -7.63 4.36
N GLU A 85 15.31 -8.91 4.50
CA GLU A 85 15.13 -9.84 3.38
C GLU A 85 14.00 -9.41 2.43
N TYR A 86 14.20 -9.66 1.13
CA TYR A 86 13.13 -9.63 0.14
C TYR A 86 12.12 -10.74 0.42
N ILE A 87 10.83 -10.41 0.42
CA ILE A 87 9.74 -11.37 0.64
C ILE A 87 9.03 -11.70 -0.67
N GLY A 88 8.76 -10.68 -1.48
CA GLY A 88 7.98 -10.85 -2.69
C GLY A 88 7.74 -9.53 -3.41
N SER A 89 7.20 -9.58 -4.62
CA SER A 89 6.84 -8.40 -5.39
C SER A 89 5.59 -8.65 -6.21
N GLY A 90 5.01 -7.55 -6.68
CA GLY A 90 3.94 -7.58 -7.65
C GLY A 90 3.91 -6.28 -8.44
N ARG A 91 2.81 -6.07 -9.16
CA ARG A 91 2.65 -4.95 -10.09
C ARG A 91 2.87 -3.57 -9.47
N SER A 92 2.37 -3.33 -8.25
CA SER A 92 2.43 -2.00 -7.62
C SER A 92 3.60 -1.81 -6.66
N GLY A 93 4.22 -2.88 -6.16
CA GLY A 93 5.25 -2.74 -5.14
C GLY A 93 6.04 -4.01 -4.83
N ILE A 94 7.07 -3.82 -4.03
CA ILE A 94 8.08 -4.80 -3.65
C ILE A 94 8.10 -4.85 -2.13
N VAL A 95 8.03 -6.04 -1.55
CA VAL A 95 7.83 -6.26 -0.11
C VAL A 95 9.11 -6.82 0.49
N PHE A 96 9.58 -6.17 1.56
CA PHE A 96 10.73 -6.57 2.36
C PHE A 96 10.33 -6.77 3.82
N ALA A 97 11.00 -7.68 4.51
CA ALA A 97 11.01 -7.67 5.96
C ALA A 97 11.72 -6.41 6.45
N VAL A 98 11.41 -5.99 7.68
CA VAL A 98 12.18 -4.93 8.34
C VAL A 98 12.48 -5.31 9.77
N ASP A 99 13.70 -4.98 10.19
CA ASP A 99 14.11 -5.09 11.57
C ASP A 99 13.91 -3.76 12.29
N THR A 100 13.30 -3.80 13.46
CA THR A 100 13.13 -2.60 14.29
C THR A 100 14.41 -2.38 15.09
N THR A 101 15.15 -1.33 14.73
CA THR A 101 16.42 -1.01 15.40
C THR A 101 16.13 -0.19 16.67
N GLY A 102 15.81 -0.88 17.77
CA GLY A 102 15.58 -0.24 19.07
C GLY A 102 14.55 -0.95 19.97
N THR A 103 14.38 -0.43 21.19
CA THR A 103 13.45 -0.95 22.21
C THR A 103 12.00 -0.53 21.95
N HIS A 104 11.44 -0.82 20.77
CA HIS A 104 9.99 -0.76 20.54
C HIS A 104 9.38 -2.14 20.77
N GLY A 105 9.63 -2.71 21.97
CA GLY A 105 9.35 -4.10 22.36
C GLY A 105 7.86 -4.50 22.46
N GLY A 106 7.00 -3.92 21.62
CA GLY A 106 5.58 -4.24 21.55
C GLY A 106 4.99 -4.18 20.15
N LEU A 107 5.79 -3.94 19.10
CA LEU A 107 5.33 -4.07 17.72
C LEU A 107 5.45 -5.54 17.28
N PRO A 108 4.47 -6.08 16.53
CA PRO A 108 4.63 -7.37 15.87
C PRO A 108 5.73 -7.27 14.79
N PRO A 109 6.20 -8.40 14.24
CA PRO A 109 7.04 -8.37 13.05
C PRO A 109 6.40 -7.54 11.93
N LEU A 110 7.21 -6.75 11.23
CA LEU A 110 6.72 -5.80 10.23
C LEU A 110 7.29 -6.10 8.84
N VAL A 111 6.61 -5.60 7.82
CA VAL A 111 7.10 -5.55 6.44
C VAL A 111 6.96 -4.13 5.89
N LEU A 112 7.86 -3.78 4.99
CA LEU A 112 7.79 -2.55 4.21
C LEU A 112 7.47 -2.91 2.76
N LYS A 113 6.33 -2.45 2.28
CA LYS A 113 5.99 -2.49 0.86
C LYS A 113 6.43 -1.19 0.21
N ILE A 114 7.39 -1.28 -0.68
CA ILE A 114 7.96 -0.18 -1.43
C ILE A 114 7.20 -0.06 -2.76
N ALA A 115 6.66 1.12 -3.06
CA ALA A 115 6.04 1.37 -4.36
C ALA A 115 7.07 1.26 -5.49
N ARG A 116 6.66 0.73 -6.65
CA ARG A 116 7.46 0.88 -7.87
C ARG A 116 7.45 2.34 -8.33
N GLN A 117 8.47 2.77 -9.07
CA GLN A 117 8.72 4.18 -9.41
C GLN A 117 7.51 4.92 -10.00
N GLU A 118 6.68 4.25 -10.79
CA GLU A 118 5.48 4.85 -11.42
C GLU A 118 4.17 4.34 -10.79
N ARG A 119 4.23 3.75 -9.58
CA ARG A 119 3.10 3.10 -8.91
C ARG A 119 2.84 3.65 -7.49
N CYS A 120 3.36 4.84 -7.19
CA CYS A 120 3.19 5.47 -5.88
C CYS A 120 1.71 5.74 -5.53
N GLN A 121 0.89 6.16 -6.51
CA GLN A 121 -0.55 6.33 -6.25
C GLN A 121 -1.25 4.99 -5.95
N SER A 122 -0.82 3.89 -6.57
CA SER A 122 -1.38 2.56 -6.34
C SER A 122 -1.17 2.11 -4.89
N VAL A 123 0.02 2.36 -4.34
CA VAL A 123 0.31 2.06 -2.92
C VAL A 123 -0.42 3.01 -1.96
N ALA A 124 -0.56 4.29 -2.31
CA ALA A 124 -1.35 5.23 -1.50
C ALA A 124 -2.86 4.87 -1.49
N ARG A 125 -3.40 4.44 -2.62
CA ARG A 125 -4.76 3.91 -2.74
C ARG A 125 -4.94 2.66 -1.89
N GLU A 126 -3.99 1.73 -1.93
CA GLU A 126 -4.02 0.54 -1.08
C GLU A 126 -4.04 0.91 0.40
N ALA A 127 -3.23 1.88 0.82
CA ALA A 127 -3.23 2.39 2.19
C ALA A 127 -4.58 3.00 2.60
N TRP A 128 -5.26 3.71 1.69
CA TRP A 128 -6.59 4.25 1.94
C TRP A 128 -7.63 3.14 2.18
N PHE A 129 -7.54 2.02 1.46
CA PHE A 129 -8.40 0.86 1.74
C PHE A 129 -8.14 0.24 3.11
N TYR A 130 -6.90 0.28 3.61
CA TYR A 130 -6.65 -0.13 4.98
C TYR A 130 -7.37 0.77 5.99
N GLU A 131 -7.44 2.09 5.76
CA GLU A 131 -8.22 3.00 6.62
C GLU A 131 -9.73 2.70 6.58
N GLU A 132 -10.29 2.46 5.40
CA GLU A 132 -11.70 2.04 5.27
C GLU A 132 -11.99 0.71 5.96
N LEU A 133 -11.03 -0.23 5.91
CA LEU A 133 -11.18 -1.58 6.43
C LEU A 133 -10.55 -1.74 7.82
N GLU A 134 -10.47 -0.66 8.60
CA GLU A 134 -9.86 -0.65 9.95
C GLU A 134 -10.38 -1.79 10.82
N CYS A 135 -11.70 -2.03 10.82
CA CYS A 135 -12.34 -3.05 11.65
C CYS A 135 -11.94 -4.50 11.30
N LEU A 136 -11.32 -4.73 10.14
CA LEU A 136 -10.87 -6.05 9.68
C LEU A 136 -9.37 -6.29 9.94
N GLN A 137 -8.63 -5.23 10.30
CA GLN A 137 -7.20 -5.31 10.55
C GLN A 137 -6.86 -6.10 11.82
N GLY A 138 -5.83 -6.93 11.73
CA GLY A 138 -5.43 -7.83 12.80
C GLY A 138 -6.32 -9.08 12.96
N VAL A 139 -7.31 -9.26 12.08
CA VAL A 139 -8.18 -10.44 12.03
C VAL A 139 -8.02 -11.15 10.69
N VAL A 140 -8.38 -10.46 9.59
CA VAL A 140 -8.29 -11.01 8.22
C VAL A 140 -7.39 -10.17 7.31
N LEU A 141 -7.08 -8.94 7.71
CA LEU A 141 -6.10 -8.06 7.05
C LEU A 141 -4.91 -7.82 7.99
N PRO A 142 -3.70 -7.59 7.46
CA PRO A 142 -2.59 -7.11 8.28
C PRO A 142 -2.93 -5.75 8.89
N ARG A 143 -2.41 -5.48 10.09
CA ARG A 143 -2.43 -4.12 10.63
C ARG A 143 -1.59 -3.21 9.76
N CYS A 144 -2.20 -2.15 9.25
CA CYS A 144 -1.53 -1.06 8.59
C CYS A 144 -1.07 -0.06 9.63
N TYR A 145 0.23 0.24 9.61
CA TYR A 145 0.83 1.23 10.47
C TYR A 145 0.89 2.59 9.80
N GLY A 146 0.81 2.67 8.46
CA GLY A 146 0.71 3.94 7.75
C GLY A 146 1.32 3.91 6.35
N CYS A 147 0.95 4.91 5.56
CA CYS A 147 1.56 5.25 4.28
C CYS A 147 2.54 6.40 4.48
N PHE A 148 3.75 6.29 3.95
CA PHE A 148 4.82 7.26 4.13
C PHE A 148 5.44 7.63 2.80
N ARG A 149 5.89 8.87 2.67
CA ARG A 149 6.56 9.38 1.46
C ARG A 149 7.92 9.98 1.74
N LEU A 150 8.80 9.87 0.75
CA LEU A 150 10.07 10.57 0.66
C LEU A 150 10.20 11.16 -0.74
N ASN A 151 10.66 12.41 -0.83
CA ASN A 151 11.13 12.98 -2.08
C ASN A 151 12.62 12.67 -2.21
N LEU A 152 12.99 11.96 -3.28
CA LEU A 152 14.35 11.59 -3.61
C LEU A 152 15.12 12.84 -4.06
N GLN A 153 16.34 12.98 -3.57
CA GLN A 153 17.27 14.02 -3.99
C GLN A 153 18.08 13.56 -5.20
N ASP A 154 18.70 14.50 -5.91
CA ASP A 154 19.58 14.19 -7.04
C ASP A 154 20.67 13.18 -6.64
N GLY A 155 20.78 12.10 -7.43
CA GLY A 155 21.74 11.02 -7.20
C GLY A 155 21.33 10.00 -6.14
N GLN A 156 20.15 10.14 -5.53
CA GLN A 156 19.55 9.07 -4.73
C GLN A 156 18.83 8.06 -5.65
N THR A 157 19.01 6.78 -5.37
CA THR A 157 18.31 5.69 -6.07
C THR A 157 17.67 4.74 -5.07
N VAL A 158 16.63 4.01 -5.49
CA VAL A 158 16.00 2.97 -4.69
C VAL A 158 16.46 1.62 -5.26
N PRO A 159 17.40 0.91 -4.61
CA PRO A 159 18.01 -0.31 -5.19
C PRO A 159 16.98 -1.39 -5.53
N ALA A 160 15.88 -1.45 -4.77
CA ALA A 160 14.81 -2.41 -5.00
C ALA A 160 14.19 -2.29 -6.39
N TRP A 161 14.15 -1.10 -7.01
CA TRP A 161 13.53 -0.90 -8.32
C TRP A 161 14.25 -1.64 -9.45
N SER A 162 15.58 -1.69 -9.41
CA SER A 162 16.39 -2.41 -10.41
C SER A 162 16.65 -3.87 -10.02
N ALA A 163 16.72 -4.17 -8.72
CA ALA A 163 16.98 -5.54 -8.25
C ALA A 163 15.79 -6.50 -8.47
N HIS A 164 14.57 -5.95 -8.58
CA HIS A 164 13.32 -6.73 -8.68
C HIS A 164 12.41 -6.17 -9.77
N GLU A 165 12.92 -6.03 -11.00
CA GLU A 165 12.12 -5.66 -12.17
C GLU A 165 10.95 -6.63 -12.40
N LEU A 166 9.88 -6.17 -13.03
CA LEU A 166 8.77 -7.05 -13.41
C LEU A 166 9.21 -7.87 -14.62
N ASP A 167 8.87 -9.16 -14.66
CA ASP A 167 8.98 -9.94 -15.89
C ASP A 167 8.05 -9.33 -16.95
N ASP A 168 8.48 -9.33 -18.22
CA ASP A 168 7.74 -8.74 -19.36
C ASP A 168 6.29 -9.24 -19.49
N SER A 169 5.98 -10.44 -18.96
CA SER A 169 4.62 -10.98 -18.93
C SER A 169 3.68 -10.28 -17.95
N ASP A 170 4.23 -9.70 -16.87
CA ASP A 170 3.51 -8.94 -15.85
C ASP A 170 3.42 -7.44 -16.19
N ALA A 171 4.16 -7.01 -17.22
CA ALA A 171 4.16 -5.66 -17.78
C ALA A 171 3.08 -5.44 -18.87
N GLY A 172 2.08 -6.33 -18.99
CA GLY A 172 1.02 -6.19 -19.99
C GLY A 172 0.29 -4.85 -19.90
N ASP A 173 -0.04 -4.27 -21.07
CA ASP A 173 -0.84 -3.07 -21.49
C ASP A 173 -1.16 -1.88 -20.54
N ASP A 174 -0.92 -1.97 -19.24
CA ASP A 174 -1.14 -0.95 -18.22
C ASP A 174 0.14 -0.10 -18.02
N LEU A 175 0.74 0.42 -19.09
CA LEU A 175 1.92 1.31 -18.99
C LEU A 175 1.65 2.58 -18.17
N VAL A 176 0.38 2.94 -17.98
CA VAL A 176 -0.04 4.10 -17.20
C VAL A 176 -0.71 3.60 -15.91
N ASP A 177 -0.19 4.04 -14.77
CA ASP A 177 -0.89 3.88 -13.51
C ASP A 177 -2.11 4.80 -13.54
N VAL A 178 -3.30 4.22 -13.74
CA VAL A 178 -4.59 4.91 -13.64
C VAL A 178 -5.33 4.31 -12.44
N PRO A 179 -6.02 5.08 -11.60
CA PRO A 179 -6.79 4.48 -10.53
C PRO A 179 -7.92 3.60 -11.11
N ALA A 180 -8.13 2.43 -10.52
CA ALA A 180 -8.94 1.36 -11.12
C ALA A 180 -10.41 1.75 -11.41
N GLU A 181 -10.97 2.71 -10.69
CA GLU A 181 -12.31 3.27 -10.88
C GLU A 181 -12.44 4.13 -12.15
N TYR A 182 -11.31 4.59 -12.69
CA TYR A 182 -11.22 5.32 -13.96
C TYR A 182 -10.74 4.42 -15.12
N HIS A 183 -10.44 3.14 -14.87
CA HIS A 183 -10.09 2.20 -15.95
C HIS A 183 -11.24 2.07 -16.95
N GLY A 184 -10.91 2.18 -18.23
CA GLY A 184 -11.88 2.09 -19.33
C GLY A 184 -12.58 3.40 -19.70
N TYR A 185 -12.31 4.50 -18.99
CA TYR A 185 -12.77 5.83 -19.40
C TYR A 185 -11.66 6.56 -20.17
N SER A 186 -12.01 7.17 -21.31
CA SER A 186 -11.08 8.04 -22.02
C SER A 186 -10.94 9.38 -21.29
N ALA A 187 -9.78 10.04 -21.45
CA ALA A 187 -9.56 11.37 -20.87
C ALA A 187 -10.66 12.37 -21.26
N ASN A 188 -11.06 12.39 -22.53
CA ASN A 188 -12.16 13.23 -23.02
C ASN A 188 -13.49 12.90 -22.34
N ALA A 189 -13.78 11.63 -22.06
CA ALA A 189 -14.99 11.26 -21.34
C ALA A 189 -14.97 11.79 -19.89
N LEU A 190 -13.81 11.72 -19.22
CA LEU A 190 -13.63 12.26 -17.87
C LEU A 190 -13.76 13.78 -17.84
N ASP A 191 -13.19 14.50 -18.82
CA ASP A 191 -13.31 15.95 -18.96
C ASP A 191 -14.77 16.38 -19.16
N ILE A 192 -15.51 15.68 -20.05
CA ILE A 192 -16.94 15.92 -20.27
C ILE A 192 -17.77 15.67 -19.01
N LEU A 193 -17.32 14.74 -18.16
CA LEU A 193 -17.99 14.39 -16.91
C LEU A 193 -17.57 15.28 -15.73
N ASP A 194 -16.52 16.10 -15.88
CA ASP A 194 -15.87 16.81 -14.76
C ASP A 194 -15.57 15.84 -13.60
N GLN A 195 -15.04 14.67 -13.94
CA GLN A 195 -14.68 13.61 -13.00
C GLN A 195 -13.21 13.28 -13.15
N HIS A 196 -12.42 13.66 -12.15
CA HIS A 196 -10.98 13.41 -12.13
C HIS A 196 -10.58 12.69 -10.84
N PRO A 197 -9.50 11.89 -10.87
CA PRO A 197 -8.88 11.40 -9.65
C PRO A 197 -8.61 12.55 -8.67
N HIS A 198 -8.65 12.24 -7.38
CA HIS A 198 -8.26 13.21 -6.36
C HIS A 198 -6.82 13.73 -6.67
N PRO A 199 -6.54 15.04 -6.53
CA PRO A 199 -5.25 15.63 -6.94
C PRO A 199 -4.01 14.92 -6.38
N LEU A 200 -4.09 14.39 -5.16
CA LEU A 200 -3.03 13.60 -4.55
C LEU A 200 -2.69 12.31 -5.34
N LEU A 201 -3.68 11.61 -5.91
CA LEU A 201 -3.40 10.44 -6.76
C LEU A 201 -2.72 10.87 -8.06
N THR A 202 -3.17 11.97 -8.66
CA THR A 202 -2.53 12.54 -9.86
C THR A 202 -1.08 12.96 -9.59
N GLU A 203 -0.82 13.63 -8.47
CA GLU A 203 0.54 13.98 -8.01
C GLU A 203 1.41 12.71 -7.89
N LEU A 204 0.93 11.71 -7.17
CA LEU A 204 1.70 10.49 -6.91
C LEU A 204 1.87 9.59 -8.16
N GLY A 205 0.95 9.63 -9.11
CA GLY A 205 1.07 8.90 -10.37
C GLY A 205 2.07 9.54 -11.35
N THR A 206 2.30 10.85 -11.22
CA THR A 206 3.17 11.62 -12.12
C THR A 206 4.55 11.91 -11.55
N ALA A 207 4.71 11.91 -10.22
CA ALA A 207 5.99 12.09 -9.57
C ALA A 207 7.00 11.00 -9.99
N ARG A 208 8.26 11.41 -10.23
CA ARG A 208 9.36 10.50 -10.64
C ARG A 208 10.52 10.48 -9.63
N ASP A 209 10.53 11.49 -8.76
CA ASP A 209 11.40 11.73 -7.63
C ASP A 209 10.68 11.45 -6.30
N CYS A 210 9.58 10.68 -6.31
CA CYS A 210 8.82 10.34 -5.11
C CYS A 210 8.88 8.84 -4.83
N LEU A 211 9.14 8.49 -3.58
CA LEU A 211 9.05 7.14 -3.04
C LEU A 211 7.90 7.07 -2.05
N VAL A 212 6.94 6.19 -2.29
CA VAL A 212 5.87 5.85 -1.34
C VAL A 212 6.10 4.47 -0.79
N VAL A 213 5.90 4.30 0.52
CA VAL A 213 5.98 3.01 1.21
C VAL A 213 4.78 2.80 2.12
N LEU A 214 4.42 1.53 2.33
CA LEU A 214 3.38 1.10 3.24
C LEU A 214 3.98 0.18 4.30
N LEU A 215 3.81 0.55 5.57
CA LEU A 215 4.28 -0.26 6.71
C LEU A 215 3.14 -1.14 7.21
N LEU A 216 3.34 -2.46 7.18
CA LEU A 216 2.32 -3.44 7.54
C LEU A 216 2.84 -4.44 8.58
N GLU A 217 1.93 -5.04 9.33
CA GLU A 217 2.19 -6.27 10.09
C GLU A 217 2.55 -7.43 9.16
N ARG A 218 3.58 -8.20 9.51
CA ARG A 218 3.95 -9.45 8.85
C ARG A 218 3.08 -10.58 9.39
N LEU A 219 2.22 -11.17 8.55
CA LEU A 219 1.27 -12.21 8.97
C LEU A 219 1.84 -13.64 9.01
N ALA A 220 2.91 -13.92 8.26
CA ALA A 220 3.58 -15.22 8.25
C ALA A 220 4.96 -15.10 8.91
N PRO A 221 5.35 -16.04 9.79
CA PRO A 221 6.74 -16.11 10.22
C PRO A 221 7.65 -16.27 9.00
N ALA A 222 8.91 -15.82 9.10
CA ALA A 222 9.94 -16.27 8.16
C ALA A 222 9.84 -17.79 8.06
N PRO A 223 9.94 -18.39 6.86
CA PRO A 223 9.86 -19.83 6.73
C PRO A 223 10.90 -20.45 7.65
N THR A 224 10.46 -20.97 8.80
CA THR A 224 11.22 -21.98 9.54
C THR A 224 11.53 -23.06 8.53
N GLU A 225 12.80 -23.47 8.44
CA GLU A 225 13.29 -24.56 7.60
C GLU A 225 12.17 -25.54 7.29
N TRP A 226 11.88 -25.73 6.00
CA TRP A 226 10.91 -26.70 5.50
C TRP A 226 11.04 -27.99 6.33
N ILE A 227 10.10 -28.22 7.26
CA ILE A 227 10.04 -29.48 7.99
C ILE A 227 9.48 -30.46 6.96
N PRO A 228 10.27 -31.44 6.48
CA PRO A 228 9.76 -32.42 5.54
C PRO A 228 8.54 -33.06 6.17
N GLU A 229 7.45 -33.15 5.41
CA GLU A 229 6.21 -33.78 5.84
C GLU A 229 6.52 -35.07 6.60
N ARG A 230 6.30 -35.09 7.92
CA ARG A 230 6.22 -36.35 8.64
C ARG A 230 5.00 -37.05 8.08
N SER A 231 5.26 -38.08 7.30
CA SER A 231 4.27 -38.95 6.72
C SER A 231 3.42 -39.53 7.85
N PHE A 232 2.24 -38.96 8.08
CA PHE A 232 1.21 -39.54 8.93
C PHE A 232 0.55 -40.66 8.14
N TRP A 233 1.28 -41.78 7.99
CA TRP A 233 0.62 -43.05 7.71
C TRP A 233 0.08 -43.56 9.04
N LEU A 234 -1.25 -43.58 9.14
CA LEU A 234 -1.97 -44.40 10.10
C LEU A 234 -1.53 -45.85 9.88
N THR A 235 -0.67 -46.38 10.76
CA THR A 235 -0.66 -47.81 11.02
C THR A 235 -1.76 -48.09 12.02
N GLU A 236 -2.94 -48.41 11.51
CA GLU A 236 -3.85 -49.29 12.23
C GLU A 236 -3.15 -50.64 12.38
N ASN A 237 -2.83 -51.01 13.62
CA ASN A 237 -2.74 -52.39 14.10
C ASN A 237 -2.55 -52.39 15.62
N ALA A 238 -3.65 -52.59 16.35
CA ALA A 238 -3.73 -53.39 17.57
C ALA A 238 -5.20 -53.68 17.87
#